data_AF-A0A378PL77-F1
#
_entry.id   AF-A0A378PL77-F1
#
_cell.length_a   1.000
_cell.length_b   1.000
_cell.length_c   1.000
_cell.angle_alpha   90.00
_cell.angle_beta   90.00
_cell.angle_gamma   90.00
#
_symmetry.space_group_name_H-M   'P 1'
#
loop_
_entity.id
_entity.type
_entity.pdbx_description
1 polymer ?
#
loop_
_entity_poly.entity_id
_entity_poly.type
_entity_poly.pdbx_seq_one_letter_code
_entity_poly.pdbx_strand_id
1 'polypeptide(L)'
;MAYYQSNHSYKCTAKHFNLPTDSMIKQWVKLYQTHGIDGIQRRSTKAVYDATFKLNAIKQLQHGKSLTHRAIELNLPQPALLSNWLKSYQSFV
;
A
#
# COMPACT_ATOMS: atom_id res chain seq x y z
N MET A 1 -5.06 -16.62 15.78
CA MET A 1 -4.03 -16.13 14.83
C MET A 1 -3.21 -17.30 14.26
N ALA A 2 -3.71 -18.02 13.25
CA ALA A 2 -3.08 -19.27 12.77
C ALA A 2 -2.96 -19.38 11.23
N TYR A 3 -3.04 -18.26 10.49
CA TYR A 3 -3.02 -18.28 9.02
C TYR A 3 -1.63 -18.05 8.38
N TYR A 4 -0.60 -17.73 9.17
CA TYR A 4 0.74 -17.37 8.67
C TYR A 4 1.77 -18.52 8.66
N GLN A 5 1.47 -19.66 9.29
CA GLN A 5 2.42 -20.79 9.43
C GLN A 5 2.21 -21.92 8.42
N SER A 6 1.04 -22.00 7.80
CA SER A 6 0.77 -23.00 6.77
C SER A 6 1.37 -22.51 5.46
N ASN A 7 2.11 -23.38 4.76
CA ASN A 7 2.76 -23.19 3.47
C ASN A 7 1.76 -22.95 2.31
N HIS A 8 0.73 -22.13 2.53
CA HIS A 8 -0.32 -21.82 1.55
C HIS A 8 0.20 -20.74 0.62
N SER A 9 0.42 -21.14 -0.63
CA SER A 9 0.82 -20.22 -1.70
C SER A 9 -0.15 -19.03 -1.76
N TYR A 10 0.34 -17.83 -2.07
CA TYR A 10 -0.47 -16.60 -2.15
C TYR A 10 -1.76 -16.76 -2.98
N LYS A 11 -1.74 -17.68 -3.95
CA LYS A 11 -2.90 -18.09 -4.76
C LYS A 11 -4.02 -18.77 -3.97
N CYS A 12 -3.69 -19.65 -3.02
CA CYS A 12 -4.67 -20.35 -2.19
C CYS A 12 -5.39 -19.39 -1.25
N THR A 13 -4.64 -18.47 -0.66
CA THR A 13 -5.20 -17.40 0.18
C THR A 13 -6.07 -16.46 -0.65
N ALA A 14 -5.67 -16.11 -1.88
CA ALA A 14 -6.50 -15.30 -2.78
C ALA A 14 -7.82 -15.99 -3.10
N LYS A 15 -7.77 -17.29 -3.44
CA LYS A 15 -8.96 -18.10 -3.72
C LYS A 15 -9.88 -18.19 -2.50
N HIS A 16 -9.33 -18.33 -1.30
CA HIS A 16 -10.11 -18.42 -0.06
C HIS A 16 -10.84 -17.10 0.28
N PHE A 17 -10.18 -15.96 0.09
CA PHE A 17 -10.79 -14.64 0.28
C PHE A 17 -11.55 -14.14 -0.96
N ASN A 18 -11.75 -15.01 -1.96
CA ASN A 18 -12.39 -14.70 -3.22
C ASN A 18 -11.77 -13.48 -3.95
N LEU A 19 -10.49 -13.22 -3.74
CA LEU A 19 -9.76 -12.09 -4.32
C LEU A 19 -9.32 -12.41 -5.75
N PRO A 20 -9.46 -11.46 -6.70
CA PRO A 20 -9.12 -11.69 -8.10
C PRO A 20 -7.61 -11.77 -8.35
N THR A 21 -6.75 -11.31 -7.43
CA THR A 21 -5.30 -11.24 -7.67
C THR A 21 -4.49 -11.48 -6.40
N ASP A 22 -3.43 -12.30 -6.51
CA ASP A 22 -2.49 -12.57 -5.41
C ASP A 22 -1.61 -11.36 -5.05
N SER A 23 -1.51 -10.38 -5.95
CA SER A 23 -0.80 -9.11 -5.72
C SER A 23 -1.32 -8.34 -4.52
N MET A 24 -2.64 -8.36 -4.25
CA MET A 24 -3.21 -7.71 -3.07
C MET A 24 -2.70 -8.36 -1.78
N ILE A 25 -2.61 -9.69 -1.75
CA ILE A 25 -2.14 -10.43 -0.58
C ILE A 25 -0.65 -10.22 -0.36
N LYS A 26 0.17 -10.29 -1.42
CA LYS A 26 1.60 -9.96 -1.33
C LYS A 26 1.82 -8.57 -0.75
N GLN A 27 0.99 -7.61 -1.15
CA GLN A 27 1.05 -6.26 -0.62
C GLN A 27 0.64 -6.18 0.84
N TRP A 28 -0.46 -6.83 1.24
CA TRP A 28 -0.89 -6.88 2.64
C TRP A 28 0.15 -7.55 3.53
N VAL A 29 0.77 -8.63 3.06
CA VAL A 29 1.86 -9.29 3.77
C VAL A 29 3.04 -8.35 3.96
N LYS A 30 3.43 -7.59 2.93
CA LYS A 30 4.54 -6.65 3.03
C LYS A 30 4.23 -5.45 3.94
N LEU A 31 2.99 -4.96 3.92
CA LEU A 31 2.52 -3.92 4.85
C LEU A 31 2.51 -4.44 6.28
N TYR A 32 2.03 -5.66 6.50
CA TYR A 32 2.05 -6.30 7.81
C TYR A 32 3.47 -6.52 8.33
N GLN A 33 4.41 -6.93 7.47
CA GLN A 33 5.81 -7.07 7.86
C GLN A 33 6.47 -5.73 8.24
N THR A 34 6.03 -4.62 7.64
CA THR A 34 6.65 -3.29 7.85
C THR A 34 6.00 -2.51 8.99
N HIS A 35 4.67 -2.54 9.07
CA HIS A 35 3.86 -1.72 10.00
C HIS A 35 3.01 -2.55 10.96
N GLY A 36 3.11 -3.88 10.92
CA GLY A 36 2.29 -4.76 11.75
C GLY A 36 0.80 -4.66 11.41
N ILE A 37 -0.03 -4.73 12.44
CA ILE A 37 -1.50 -4.73 12.30
C ILE A 37 -2.00 -3.40 11.71
N ASP A 38 -1.36 -2.27 12.05
CA ASP A 38 -1.70 -0.94 11.55
C ASP A 38 -1.59 -0.81 10.01
N GLY A 39 -0.78 -1.66 9.36
CA GLY A 39 -0.64 -1.65 7.91
C GLY A 39 -1.73 -2.38 7.15
N ILE A 40 -2.44 -3.30 7.82
CA ILE A 40 -3.56 -4.07 7.23
C ILE A 40 -4.90 -3.72 7.86
N GLN A 41 -4.91 -2.83 8.86
CA GLN A 41 -6.14 -2.43 9.53
C GLN A 41 -7.07 -1.75 8.53
N ARG A 42 -8.31 -2.29 8.45
CA ARG A 42 -9.37 -1.71 7.63
C ARG A 42 -9.67 -0.30 8.13
N ARG A 43 -9.27 0.71 7.36
CA ARG A 43 -9.59 2.11 7.67
C ARG A 43 -11.09 2.30 7.41
N SER A 44 -11.86 2.53 8.47
CA SER A 44 -13.30 2.83 8.36
C SER A 44 -13.56 4.24 7.85
N THR A 45 -12.60 5.14 8.04
CA THR A 45 -12.67 6.54 7.61
C THR A 45 -11.73 6.79 6.43
N LYS A 46 -12.13 7.73 5.55
CA LYS A 46 -11.29 8.20 4.45
C LYS A 46 -10.02 8.78 5.09
N ALA A 47 -8.87 8.18 4.81
CA ALA A 47 -7.61 8.69 5.34
C ALA A 47 -7.39 10.13 4.82
N VAL A 48 -7.52 11.11 5.70
CA VAL A 48 -7.23 12.51 5.40
C VAL A 48 -5.72 12.66 5.49
N TYR A 49 -5.06 12.67 4.34
CA TYR A 49 -3.64 12.96 4.26
C TYR A 49 -3.45 14.46 4.16
N ASP A 50 -2.67 15.00 5.07
CA ASP A 50 -2.29 16.41 5.06
C ASP A 50 -1.59 16.79 3.74
N ALA A 51 -1.77 18.03 3.30
CA ALA A 51 -1.15 18.54 2.08
C ALA A 51 0.39 18.48 2.16
N THR A 52 0.96 18.76 3.34
CA THR A 52 2.42 18.68 3.57
C THR A 52 2.94 17.24 3.44
N PHE A 53 2.16 16.26 3.93
CA PHE A 53 2.48 14.84 3.81
C PHE A 53 2.48 14.38 2.34
N LYS A 54 1.45 14.76 1.57
CA LYS A 54 1.38 14.47 0.13
C LYS A 54 2.55 15.09 -0.63
N LEU A 55 2.89 16.35 -0.34
CA LEU A 55 3.99 17.05 -0.99
C LEU A 55 5.35 16.39 -0.68
N ASN A 56 5.59 16.03 0.59
CA ASN A 56 6.81 15.31 0.97
C ASN A 56 6.90 13.94 0.26
N ALA A 57 5.79 13.23 0.15
CA ALA A 57 5.72 11.96 -0.60
C ALA A 57 6.12 12.14 -2.08
N ILE A 58 5.60 13.18 -2.75
CA ILE A 58 5.90 13.49 -4.16
C ILE A 58 7.35 13.94 -4.33
N LYS A 59 7.86 14.82 -3.48
CA LYS A 59 9.27 15.26 -3.50
C LYS A 59 10.22 14.07 -3.40
N GLN A 60 9.93 13.11 -2.52
CA GLN A 60 10.75 11.91 -2.37
C GLN A 60 10.67 10.94 -3.55
N LEU A 61 9.60 10.99 -4.36
CA LEU A 61 9.53 10.24 -5.62
C LEU A 61 10.42 10.85 -6.70
N GLN A 62 10.54 12.17 -6.74
CA GLN A 62 11.45 12.85 -7.67
C GLN A 62 12.92 12.46 -7.42
N HIS A 63 13.27 12.04 -6.20
CA HIS A 63 14.59 11.48 -5.87
C HIS A 63 14.83 10.04 -6.38
N GLY A 64 13.92 9.47 -7.18
CA GLY A 64 14.14 8.19 -7.86
C GLY A 64 13.77 6.93 -7.06
N LYS A 65 13.01 7.08 -5.96
CA LYS A 65 12.50 5.91 -5.20
C LYS A 65 11.34 5.24 -5.92
N SER A 66 11.30 3.90 -5.86
CA SER A 66 10.20 3.10 -6.41
C SER A 66 8.86 3.39 -5.71
N LEU A 67 7.81 3.63 -6.50
CA LEU A 67 6.44 3.95 -6.04
C LEU A 67 5.92 2.95 -5.01
N THR A 68 6.11 1.65 -5.25
CA THR A 68 5.64 0.59 -4.35
C THR A 68 6.40 0.60 -3.02
N HIS A 69 7.72 0.74 -3.06
CA HIS A 69 8.53 0.81 -1.85
C HIS A 69 8.13 2.00 -0.99
N ARG A 70 7.93 3.17 -1.61
CA ARG A 70 7.51 4.37 -0.88
C ARG A 70 6.08 4.28 -0.37
N ALA A 71 5.16 3.68 -1.13
CA ALA A 71 3.81 3.43 -0.67
C ALA A 71 3.81 2.56 0.60
N ILE A 72 4.71 1.58 0.68
CA ILE A 72 4.87 0.77 1.88
C ILE A 72 5.47 1.60 3.02
N GLU A 73 6.55 2.36 2.81
CA GLU A 73 7.11 3.25 3.85
C GLU A 73 6.06 4.22 4.42
N LEU A 74 5.20 4.78 3.56
CA LEU A 74 4.14 5.73 3.93
C LEU A 74 2.88 5.06 4.50
N ASN A 75 2.92 3.74 4.71
CA ASN A 75 1.81 2.92 5.17
C ASN A 75 0.52 3.10 4.32
N LEU A 76 0.69 3.18 3.00
CA LEU A 76 -0.40 3.31 2.04
C LEU A 76 -0.89 1.92 1.62
N PRO A 77 -2.18 1.60 1.84
CA PRO A 77 -2.72 0.28 1.49
C PRO A 77 -2.75 0.05 -0.03
N GLN A 78 -2.75 1.11 -0.84
CA GLN A 78 -2.78 1.03 -2.29
C GLN A 78 -1.70 1.92 -2.90
N PRO A 79 -0.76 1.38 -3.72
CA PRO A 79 0.29 2.17 -4.35
C PRO A 79 -0.29 3.12 -5.42
N ALA A 80 -1.46 2.77 -5.95
CA ALA A 80 -2.21 3.58 -6.90
C ALA A 80 -2.58 4.97 -6.34
N LEU A 81 -2.72 5.12 -5.02
CA LEU A 81 -2.93 6.43 -4.39
C LEU A 81 -1.77 7.39 -4.69
N LEU A 82 -0.55 6.87 -4.64
CA LEU A 82 0.66 7.64 -4.87
C LEU A 82 0.78 8.03 -6.34
N SER A 83 0.45 7.12 -7.26
CA SER A 83 0.37 7.42 -8.69
C SER A 83 -0.67 8.50 -9.00
N ASN A 84 -1.83 8.47 -8.33
CA ASN A 84 -2.86 9.48 -8.50
C ASN A 84 -2.40 10.85 -7.98
N TRP A 85 -1.71 10.91 -6.84
CA TRP A 85 -1.14 12.17 -6.33
C TRP A 85 -0.09 12.75 -7.27
N LEU A 86 0.80 11.91 -7.82
CA LEU A 86 1.80 12.35 -8.79
C LEU A 86 1.14 12.92 -10.05
N LYS A 87 0.12 12.24 -10.60
CA LYS A 87 -0.65 12.73 -11.76
C LYS A 87 -1.34 14.06 -11.48
N SER A 88 -2.00 14.20 -10.33
CA SER A 88 -2.61 15.47 -9.95
C SER A 88 -1.57 16.58 -9.90
N TYR A 89 -0.42 16.35 -9.27
CA TYR A 89 0.65 17.35 -9.20
C TYR A 89 1.20 17.74 -10.58
N GLN A 90 1.40 16.77 -11.47
CA GLN A 90 1.84 17.04 -12.86
C GLN A 90 0.80 17.79 -13.69
N SER A 91 -0.49 17.66 -13.37
CA SER A 91 -1.56 18.41 -14.05
C SER A 91 -1.70 19.86 -13.57
N PHE A 92 -1.07 20.22 -12.43
CA PHE A 92 -1.08 21.58 -11.88
C PHE A 92 0.18 22.38 -12.25
N VAL A 93 1.16 21.76 -12.91
CA VAL A 93 2.36 22.40 -13.48
C VAL A 93 2.15 22.59 -14.97
#